data_AF-J0KNL8-F1
#
_entry.id   AF-J0KNL8-F1
#
_cell.length_a   1.000
_cell.length_b   1.000
_cell.length_c   1.000
_cell.angle_alpha   90.00
_cell.angle_beta   90.00
_cell.angle_gamma   90.00
#
_symmetry.space_group_name_H-M   'P 1'
#
loop_
_entity.id
_entity.type
_entity.pdbx_description
1 polymer ?
#
loop_
_entity_poly.entity_id
_entity_poly.type
_entity_poly.pdbx_seq_one_letter_code
_entity_poly.pdbx_strand_id
1 'polypeptide(L)'
;MSLPMPRGFEKPYAAFLFDMDGTILNSIRAAERVWGDWARRQGLDVADFLPKMHGSRGIDTIARLNLPGVDPEHEAKLVTEAEIADVGDVVAISGAAAFLSALPPDRWAIVTSSPLRLAHRRLEAAGLPLPRFMVTAEDVKVGKPDPQCYILGAERLGVSTHDCLVFEDVAAGITAGEAAGADVMVVTATHHQKMETTHPTLSSYDEISVRISADHKMFIVPKAA
;
A
#
# COMPACT_ATOMS: atom_id res chain seq x y z
N MET A 1 19.52 -10.54 25.51
CA MET A 1 18.62 -11.60 25.00
C MET A 1 17.94 -11.03 23.78
N SER A 2 18.23 -11.57 22.60
CA SER A 2 17.62 -11.11 21.35
C SER A 2 16.11 -11.39 21.40
N LEU A 3 15.28 -10.39 21.14
CA LEU A 3 13.85 -10.58 21.00
C LEU A 3 13.60 -11.67 19.95
N PRO A 4 12.69 -12.64 20.19
CA PRO A 4 12.37 -13.64 19.18
C PRO A 4 11.89 -12.92 17.92
N MET A 5 12.43 -13.31 16.76
CA MET A 5 11.93 -12.80 15.48
C MET A 5 10.41 -12.99 15.45
N PRO A 6 9.62 -11.99 15.03
CA PRO A 6 8.22 -12.26 14.75
C PRO A 6 8.20 -13.37 13.68
N ARG A 7 7.40 -14.42 13.90
CA ARG A 7 7.37 -15.59 12.98
C ARG A 7 7.11 -15.09 11.55
N GLY A 8 7.95 -15.44 10.57
CA GLY A 8 7.74 -15.13 9.15
C GLY A 8 8.91 -14.55 8.34
N PHE A 9 10.08 -14.27 8.95
CA PHE A 9 11.21 -13.60 8.26
C PHE A 9 12.37 -14.54 7.88
N GLU A 10 12.11 -15.83 7.74
CA GLU A 10 13.19 -16.84 7.67
C GLU A 10 13.69 -17.12 6.25
N LYS A 11 12.97 -16.68 5.21
CA LYS A 11 13.30 -16.98 3.81
C LYS A 11 13.83 -15.77 3.03
N PRO A 12 14.69 -15.98 2.02
CA PRO A 12 15.10 -14.95 1.07
C PRO A 12 13.99 -14.58 0.09
N TYR A 13 13.96 -13.32 -0.34
CA TYR A 13 13.09 -12.82 -1.40
C TYR A 13 13.90 -12.24 -2.58
N ALA A 14 13.36 -12.37 -3.79
CA ALA A 14 13.92 -11.74 -4.98
C ALA A 14 13.50 -10.27 -5.13
N ALA A 15 12.36 -9.88 -4.56
CA ALA A 15 11.84 -8.52 -4.62
C ALA A 15 10.86 -8.22 -3.48
N PHE A 16 10.68 -6.93 -3.18
CA PHE A 16 9.65 -6.42 -2.29
C PHE A 16 8.63 -5.57 -3.06
N LEU A 17 7.35 -5.80 -2.82
CA LEU A 17 6.25 -5.03 -3.42
C LEU A 17 5.54 -4.30 -2.28
N PHE A 18 5.47 -2.98 -2.34
CA PHE A 18 4.87 -2.17 -1.29
C PHE A 18 3.55 -1.60 -1.76
N ASP A 19 2.47 -1.84 -1.03
CA ASP A 19 1.38 -0.87 -1.05
C ASP A 19 1.87 0.51 -0.55
N MET A 20 1.11 1.56 -0.84
CA MET A 20 1.48 2.92 -0.49
C MET A 20 0.73 3.43 0.75
N ASP A 21 -0.60 3.49 0.67
CA ASP A 21 -1.47 4.25 1.56
C ASP A 21 -1.81 3.41 2.80
N GLY A 22 -1.17 3.74 3.94
CA GLY A 22 -1.26 2.95 5.16
C GLY A 22 -0.11 1.96 5.34
N THR A 23 0.68 1.74 4.28
CA THR A 23 1.80 0.80 4.26
C THR A 23 3.18 1.47 4.38
N ILE A 24 3.53 2.44 3.51
CA ILE A 24 4.81 3.19 3.62
C ILE A 24 4.61 4.65 4.04
N LEU A 25 3.39 5.18 3.89
CA LEU A 25 2.97 6.50 4.35
C LEU A 25 1.59 6.42 4.99
N ASN A 26 1.24 7.40 5.82
CA ASN A 26 -0.10 7.58 6.35
C ASN A 26 -0.79 8.72 5.63
N SER A 27 -1.84 8.39 4.86
CA SER A 27 -2.69 9.34 4.13
C SER A 27 -4.15 9.32 4.62
N ILE A 28 -4.46 8.55 5.67
CA ILE A 28 -5.83 8.27 6.12
C ILE A 28 -6.58 9.56 6.43
N ARG A 29 -5.98 10.48 7.19
CA ARG A 29 -6.64 11.72 7.59
C ARG A 29 -6.95 12.65 6.40
N ALA A 30 -6.08 12.71 5.40
CA ALA A 30 -6.32 13.43 4.15
C ALA A 30 -7.47 12.79 3.36
N ALA A 31 -7.38 11.48 3.14
CA ALA A 31 -8.37 10.73 2.40
C ALA A 31 -9.76 10.84 3.07
N GLU A 32 -9.86 10.63 4.38
CA GLU A 32 -11.12 10.70 5.12
C GLU A 32 -11.79 12.08 5.05
N ARG A 33 -11.02 13.18 5.01
CA ARG A 33 -11.60 14.52 4.79
C ARG A 33 -12.26 14.62 3.41
N VAL A 34 -11.51 14.28 2.36
CA VAL A 34 -11.98 14.40 0.97
C VAL A 34 -13.15 13.46 0.70
N TRP A 35 -13.02 12.19 1.09
CA TRP A 35 -14.05 11.18 0.93
C TRP A 35 -15.27 11.44 1.83
N GLY A 36 -15.07 12.00 3.03
CA GLY A 36 -16.16 12.42 3.90
C GLY A 36 -16.96 13.58 3.29
N ASP A 37 -16.28 14.57 2.71
CA ASP A 37 -16.94 15.67 1.99
C ASP A 37 -17.71 15.16 0.77
N TRP A 38 -17.13 14.25 0.01
CA TRP A 38 -17.79 13.59 -1.11
C TRP A 38 -19.03 12.82 -0.67
N ALA A 39 -18.91 11.97 0.36
CA ALA A 39 -20.01 11.18 0.91
C ALA A 39 -21.18 12.05 1.37
N ARG A 40 -20.92 13.17 2.05
CA ARG A 40 -21.96 14.12 2.45
C ARG A 40 -22.70 14.73 1.26
N ARG A 41 -21.99 15.06 0.17
CA ARG A 41 -22.62 15.58 -1.06
C ARG A 41 -23.52 14.54 -1.74
N GLN A 42 -23.16 13.27 -1.65
CA GLN A 42 -23.95 12.16 -2.19
C GLN A 42 -25.06 11.67 -1.25
N GLY A 43 -25.23 12.30 -0.07
CA GLY A 43 -26.25 11.92 0.90
C GLY A 43 -25.97 10.60 1.63
N LEU A 44 -24.71 10.15 1.66
CA LEU A 44 -24.30 8.94 2.37
C LEU A 44 -24.05 9.23 3.85
N ASP A 45 -24.27 8.22 4.70
CA ASP A 45 -23.75 8.23 6.05
C ASP A 45 -22.23 8.10 6.02
N VAL A 46 -21.54 9.13 6.51
CA VAL A 46 -20.07 9.23 6.48
C VAL A 46 -19.42 8.16 7.36
N ALA A 47 -19.99 7.90 8.55
CA ALA A 47 -19.42 6.95 9.49
C ALA A 47 -19.52 5.52 8.96
N ASP A 48 -20.61 5.19 8.26
CA ASP A 48 -20.79 3.90 7.61
C ASP A 48 -20.01 3.76 6.30
N PHE A 49 -19.71 4.87 5.61
CA PHE A 49 -19.04 4.86 4.31
C PHE A 49 -17.51 4.81 4.43
N LEU A 50 -16.90 5.64 5.27
CA LEU A 50 -15.44 5.79 5.35
C LEU A 50 -14.69 4.45 5.56
N PRO A 51 -15.13 3.53 6.44
CA PRO A 51 -14.44 2.25 6.62
C PRO A 51 -14.40 1.36 5.35
N LYS A 52 -15.24 1.64 4.34
CA LYS A 52 -15.39 0.83 3.12
C LYS A 52 -14.56 1.33 1.93
N MET A 53 -13.88 2.48 2.06
CA MET A 53 -13.18 3.11 0.93
C MET A 53 -11.70 2.74 0.80
N HIS A 54 -11.06 2.30 1.88
CA HIS A 54 -9.62 2.03 1.91
C HIS A 54 -9.21 0.82 1.06
N GLY A 55 -8.01 0.87 0.48
CA GLY A 55 -7.39 -0.23 -0.26
C GLY A 55 -7.90 -0.47 -1.69
N SER A 56 -9.01 0.14 -2.08
CA SER A 56 -9.61 0.02 -3.42
C SER A 56 -9.35 1.27 -4.28
N ARG A 57 -9.43 1.12 -5.60
CA ARG A 57 -9.39 2.29 -6.51
C ARG A 57 -10.65 3.14 -6.27
N GLY A 58 -10.52 4.45 -6.35
CA GLY A 58 -11.65 5.36 -6.13
C GLY A 58 -12.85 5.06 -7.04
N ILE A 59 -12.60 4.72 -8.31
CA ILE A 59 -13.65 4.32 -9.25
C ILE A 59 -14.39 3.05 -8.81
N ASP A 60 -13.68 2.05 -8.28
CA ASP A 60 -14.29 0.79 -7.82
C ASP A 60 -15.16 1.04 -6.57
N THR A 61 -14.66 1.89 -5.66
CA THR A 61 -15.39 2.32 -4.46
C THR A 61 -16.70 3.00 -4.83
N ILE A 62 -16.68 3.93 -5.78
CA ILE A 62 -17.87 4.69 -6.20
C ILE A 62 -18.82 3.80 -7.00
N ALA A 63 -18.31 3.01 -7.95
CA ALA A 63 -19.12 2.12 -8.78
C ALA A 63 -19.91 1.10 -7.94
N ARG A 64 -19.31 0.56 -6.88
CA ARG A 64 -19.95 -0.42 -5.98
C ARG A 64 -21.17 0.13 -5.24
N LEU A 65 -21.24 1.45 -5.03
CA LEU A 65 -22.40 2.08 -4.37
C LEU A 65 -23.64 2.13 -5.28
N ASN A 66 -23.45 2.06 -6.60
CA ASN A 66 -24.52 2.06 -7.59
C ASN A 66 -25.55 3.19 -7.36
N LEU A 67 -25.06 4.41 -7.11
CA LEU A 67 -25.90 5.56 -6.80
C LEU A 67 -26.61 6.08 -8.05
N PRO A 68 -27.92 6.42 -7.98
CA PRO A 68 -28.65 6.95 -9.12
C PRO A 68 -28.06 8.27 -9.63
N GLY A 69 -27.79 8.36 -10.93
CA GLY A 69 -27.31 9.59 -11.57
C GLY A 69 -25.84 9.93 -11.29
N VAL A 70 -25.11 9.06 -10.60
CA VAL A 70 -23.66 9.21 -10.36
C VAL A 70 -22.87 8.52 -11.46
N ASP A 71 -21.96 9.25 -12.09
CA ASP A 71 -20.92 8.70 -12.96
C ASP A 71 -19.66 8.40 -12.14
N PRO A 72 -19.30 7.12 -11.92
CA PRO A 72 -18.14 6.76 -11.11
C PRO A 72 -16.81 7.28 -11.66
N GLU A 73 -16.65 7.39 -12.98
CA GLU A 73 -15.41 7.89 -13.58
C GLU A 73 -15.24 9.38 -13.32
N HIS A 74 -16.33 10.14 -13.48
CA HIS A 74 -16.33 11.57 -13.24
C HIS A 74 -16.07 11.89 -11.76
N GLU A 75 -16.81 11.25 -10.86
CA GLU A 75 -16.67 11.48 -9.42
C GLU A 75 -15.29 11.03 -8.89
N ALA A 76 -14.76 9.90 -9.37
CA ALA A 76 -13.41 9.46 -8.98
C ALA A 76 -12.34 10.49 -9.37
N LYS A 77 -12.46 11.15 -10.53
CA LYS A 77 -11.54 12.22 -10.94
C LYS A 77 -11.64 13.43 -10.01
N LEU A 78 -12.86 13.85 -9.65
CA LEU A 78 -13.06 14.97 -8.72
C LEU A 78 -12.48 14.68 -7.34
N VAL A 79 -12.71 13.47 -6.82
CA VAL A 79 -12.13 13.01 -5.55
C VAL A 79 -10.61 13.00 -5.64
N THR A 80 -10.04 12.45 -6.72
CA THR A 80 -8.58 12.40 -6.92
C THR A 80 -7.96 13.80 -6.94
N GLU A 81 -8.54 14.78 -7.64
CA GLU A 81 -8.01 16.15 -7.66
C GLU A 81 -8.11 16.82 -6.28
N ALA A 82 -9.17 16.55 -5.52
CA ALA A 82 -9.29 17.02 -4.15
C ALA A 82 -8.25 16.38 -3.21
N GLU A 83 -7.97 15.08 -3.35
CA GLU A 83 -6.89 14.41 -2.60
C GLU A 83 -5.51 14.94 -2.98
N ILE A 84 -5.27 15.26 -4.25
CA ILE A 84 -4.02 15.90 -4.71
C ILE A 84 -3.82 17.27 -4.05
N ALA A 85 -4.91 18.02 -3.85
CA ALA A 85 -4.87 19.33 -3.22
C ALA A 85 -4.70 19.27 -1.69
N ASP A 86 -5.06 18.16 -1.05
CA ASP A 86 -5.04 17.98 0.41
C ASP A 86 -4.05 16.89 0.84
N VAL A 87 -2.74 17.16 0.70
CA VAL A 87 -1.65 16.25 1.12
C VAL A 87 -0.87 16.76 2.34
N GLY A 88 -1.36 17.81 3.01
CA GLY A 88 -0.60 18.55 4.03
C GLY A 88 -0.29 17.77 5.31
N ASP A 89 -1.03 16.70 5.59
CA ASP A 89 -0.82 15.81 6.73
C ASP A 89 -0.38 14.40 6.32
N VAL A 90 -0.02 14.21 5.04
CA VAL A 90 0.56 12.96 4.54
C VAL A 90 2.01 12.86 5.02
N VAL A 91 2.31 11.81 5.78
CA VAL A 91 3.63 11.59 6.39
C VAL A 91 4.11 10.17 6.15
N ALA A 92 5.42 9.97 6.04
CA ALA A 92 6.00 8.64 6.00
C ALA A 92 5.68 7.85 7.29
N ILE A 93 5.45 6.55 7.16
CA ILE A 93 5.46 5.65 8.32
C ILE A 93 6.87 5.60 8.90
N SER A 94 6.98 5.49 10.22
CA SER A 94 8.26 5.54 10.92
C SER A 94 9.26 4.54 10.35
N GLY A 95 10.46 5.01 10.04
CA GLY A 95 11.54 4.23 9.41
C GLY A 95 11.39 3.95 7.91
N ALA A 96 10.24 4.20 7.28
CA ALA A 96 9.97 3.79 5.91
C ALA A 96 10.93 4.43 4.90
N ALA A 97 11.20 5.73 5.01
CA ALA A 97 12.11 6.45 4.12
C ALA A 97 13.52 5.84 4.11
N ALA A 98 14.07 5.57 5.30
CA ALA A 98 15.38 4.95 5.47
C ALA A 98 15.39 3.50 4.98
N PHE A 99 14.32 2.75 5.23
CA PHE A 99 14.19 1.37 4.79
C PHE A 99 14.15 1.26 3.26
N LEU A 100 13.29 2.04 2.59
CA LEU A 100 13.18 2.07 1.13
C LEU A 100 14.49 2.53 0.47
N SER A 101 15.17 3.50 1.06
CA SER A 101 16.46 4.02 0.55
C SER A 101 17.60 2.99 0.67
N ALA A 102 17.48 1.97 1.52
CA ALA A 102 18.44 0.89 1.64
C ALA A 102 18.21 -0.24 0.62
N LEU A 103 17.08 -0.24 -0.11
CA LEU A 103 16.75 -1.27 -1.08
C LEU A 103 17.43 -0.99 -2.43
N PRO A 104 17.90 -2.03 -3.14
CA PRO A 104 18.38 -1.86 -4.52
C PRO A 104 17.23 -1.39 -5.42
N PRO A 105 17.43 -0.38 -6.29
CA PRO A 105 16.35 0.24 -7.07
C PRO A 105 15.60 -0.74 -7.99
N ASP A 106 16.23 -1.86 -8.35
CA ASP A 106 15.68 -2.87 -9.25
C ASP A 106 15.07 -4.07 -8.51
N ARG A 107 14.89 -3.94 -7.19
CA ARG A 107 14.42 -5.02 -6.31
C ARG A 107 13.20 -4.64 -5.50
N TRP A 108 12.62 -3.47 -5.75
CA TRP A 108 11.35 -3.11 -5.17
C TRP A 108 10.51 -2.24 -6.09
N ALA A 109 9.20 -2.30 -5.86
CA ALA A 109 8.22 -1.48 -6.55
C ALA A 109 7.13 -1.04 -5.57
N ILE A 110 6.49 0.09 -5.89
CA ILE A 110 5.21 0.47 -5.28
C ILE A 110 4.08 -0.14 -6.10
N VAL A 111 3.05 -0.66 -5.45
CA VAL A 111 1.84 -1.23 -6.06
C VAL A 111 0.62 -0.65 -5.33
N THR A 112 0.06 0.42 -5.89
CA THR A 112 -0.99 1.22 -5.22
C THR A 112 -2.29 1.27 -6.01
N SER A 113 -3.41 1.35 -5.29
CA SER A 113 -4.74 1.65 -5.84
C SER A 113 -4.93 3.14 -6.16
N SER A 114 -3.95 4.00 -5.85
CA SER A 114 -3.96 5.42 -6.15
C SER A 114 -3.58 5.69 -7.61
N PRO A 115 -4.20 6.70 -8.27
CA PRO A 115 -3.76 7.19 -9.57
C PRO A 115 -2.33 7.74 -9.52
N LEU A 116 -1.60 7.67 -10.64
CA LEU A 116 -0.18 8.06 -10.72
C LEU A 116 0.12 9.46 -10.17
N ARG A 117 -0.70 10.45 -10.53
CA ARG A 117 -0.52 11.84 -10.07
C ARG A 117 -0.69 11.96 -8.55
N LEU A 118 -1.66 11.25 -7.97
CA LEU A 118 -1.88 11.26 -6.52
C LEU A 118 -0.74 10.54 -5.79
N ALA A 119 -0.30 9.39 -6.30
CA ALA A 119 0.82 8.65 -5.74
C ALA A 119 2.09 9.50 -5.66
N HIS A 120 2.48 10.18 -6.74
CA HIS A 120 3.63 11.09 -6.73
C HIS A 120 3.49 12.20 -5.70
N ARG A 121 2.30 12.82 -5.60
CA ARG A 121 2.06 13.92 -4.66
C ARG A 121 2.13 13.48 -3.21
N ARG A 122 1.65 12.28 -2.89
CA ARG A 122 1.75 11.68 -1.55
C ARG A 122 3.19 11.31 -1.21
N LEU A 123 3.94 10.72 -2.14
CA LEU A 123 5.34 10.37 -1.94
C LEU A 123 6.21 11.62 -1.71
N GLU A 124 5.97 12.68 -2.49
CA GLU A 124 6.63 13.98 -2.31
C GLU A 124 6.32 14.60 -0.95
N ALA A 125 5.03 14.66 -0.57
CA ALA A 125 4.61 15.20 0.73
C ALA A 125 5.21 14.42 1.91
N ALA A 126 5.27 13.09 1.80
CA ALA A 126 5.86 12.21 2.81
C ALA A 126 7.40 12.24 2.84
N GLY A 127 8.06 12.87 1.85
CA GLY A 127 9.52 12.85 1.73
C GLY A 127 10.10 11.47 1.42
N LEU A 128 9.35 10.62 0.70
CA LEU A 128 9.77 9.26 0.34
C LEU A 128 10.49 9.21 -1.00
N PRO A 129 11.44 8.28 -1.20
CA PRO A 129 12.08 8.08 -2.50
C PRO A 129 11.07 7.56 -3.53
N LEU A 130 11.19 8.04 -4.78
CA LEU A 130 10.44 7.49 -5.90
C LEU A 130 11.05 6.14 -6.32
N PRO A 131 10.25 5.07 -6.48
CA PRO A 131 10.76 3.80 -6.97
C PRO A 131 11.10 3.89 -8.46
N ARG A 132 11.98 3.00 -8.94
CA ARG A 132 12.17 2.81 -10.38
C ARG A 132 10.92 2.26 -11.05
N PHE A 133 10.18 1.41 -10.34
CA PHE A 133 8.97 0.76 -10.83
C PHE A 133 7.80 1.04 -9.89
N MET A 134 6.67 1.42 -10.46
CA MET A 134 5.44 1.63 -9.71
C MET A 134 4.27 1.12 -10.54
N VAL A 135 3.34 0.40 -9.93
CA VAL A 135 2.05 0.01 -10.49
C VAL A 135 0.97 0.86 -9.81
N THR A 136 0.11 1.46 -10.60
CA THR A 136 -0.90 2.44 -10.20
C THR A 136 -2.30 2.00 -10.62
N ALA A 137 -3.33 2.77 -10.24
CA ALA A 137 -4.72 2.49 -10.59
C ALA A 137 -4.94 2.32 -12.11
N GLU A 138 -4.21 3.09 -12.92
CA GLU A 138 -4.30 3.13 -14.38
C GLU A 138 -3.64 1.92 -15.06
N ASP A 139 -2.73 1.24 -14.37
CA ASP A 139 -1.96 0.11 -14.92
C ASP A 139 -2.75 -1.22 -14.92
N VAL A 140 -3.89 -1.27 -14.22
CA VAL A 140 -4.68 -2.49 -14.03
C VAL A 140 -6.12 -2.32 -14.47
N LYS A 141 -6.71 -3.42 -14.95
CA LYS A 141 -8.13 -3.47 -15.33
C LYS A 141 -9.00 -3.64 -14.09
N VAL A 142 -8.58 -4.52 -13.17
CA VAL A 142 -9.29 -4.85 -11.93
C VAL A 142 -8.40 -4.48 -10.75
N GLY A 143 -8.95 -3.74 -9.79
CA GLY A 143 -8.25 -3.38 -8.55
C GLY A 143 -8.21 -4.51 -7.52
N LYS A 144 -7.50 -4.29 -6.42
CA LYS A 144 -7.50 -5.19 -5.24
C LYS A 144 -8.95 -5.48 -4.81
N PRO A 145 -9.34 -6.74 -4.52
CA PRO A 145 -8.49 -7.88 -4.17
C PRO A 145 -7.99 -8.74 -5.35
N ASP A 146 -8.19 -8.31 -6.60
CA ASP A 146 -7.61 -9.01 -7.75
C ASP A 146 -6.06 -8.94 -7.71
N PRO A 147 -5.34 -10.04 -7.99
CA PRO A 147 -3.89 -10.10 -7.90
C PRO A 147 -3.16 -9.37 -9.03
N GLN A 148 -3.85 -8.89 -10.07
CA GLN A 148 -3.27 -8.29 -11.28
C GLN A 148 -2.19 -7.24 -10.96
N CYS A 149 -2.42 -6.40 -9.95
CA CYS A 149 -1.48 -5.35 -9.58
C CYS A 149 -0.13 -5.88 -9.06
N TYR A 150 -0.15 -6.93 -8.23
CA TYR A 150 1.07 -7.54 -7.69
C TYR A 150 1.80 -8.39 -8.71
N ILE A 151 1.05 -9.10 -9.57
CA ILE A 151 1.62 -9.83 -10.71
C ILE A 151 2.38 -8.86 -11.61
N LEU A 152 1.75 -7.74 -12.00
CA LEU A 152 2.38 -6.72 -12.82
C LEU A 152 3.60 -6.07 -12.13
N GLY A 153 3.56 -5.88 -10.81
CA GLY A 153 4.69 -5.36 -10.04
C GLY A 153 5.91 -6.28 -10.10
N ALA A 154 5.71 -7.59 -9.90
CA ALA A 154 6.75 -8.59 -10.01
C ALA A 154 7.29 -8.72 -11.45
N GLU A 155 6.41 -8.67 -12.46
CA GLU A 155 6.78 -8.67 -13.88
C GLU A 155 7.69 -7.48 -14.24
N ARG A 156 7.37 -6.27 -13.75
CA ARG A 156 8.21 -5.07 -13.96
C ARG A 156 9.61 -5.21 -13.36
N LEU A 157 9.74 -6.00 -12.29
CA LEU A 157 11.01 -6.34 -11.63
C LEU A 157 11.71 -7.56 -12.23
N GLY A 158 11.08 -8.24 -13.20
CA GLY A 158 11.64 -9.43 -13.85
C GLY A 158 11.74 -10.65 -12.93
N VAL A 159 10.84 -10.80 -11.96
CA VAL A 159 10.83 -11.90 -10.99
C VAL A 159 9.46 -12.57 -10.90
N SER A 160 9.41 -13.77 -10.31
CA SER A 160 8.15 -14.45 -9.97
C SER A 160 7.53 -13.82 -8.71
N THR A 161 6.21 -13.67 -8.67
CA THR A 161 5.48 -13.26 -7.46
C THR A 161 5.70 -14.22 -6.29
N HIS A 162 5.93 -15.50 -6.55
CA HIS A 162 6.27 -16.49 -5.51
C HIS A 162 7.60 -16.24 -4.79
N ASP A 163 8.49 -15.47 -5.41
CA ASP A 163 9.75 -15.03 -4.81
C ASP A 163 9.65 -13.62 -4.20
N CYS A 164 8.45 -13.03 -4.15
CA CYS A 164 8.21 -11.68 -3.65
C CYS A 164 7.65 -11.69 -2.22
N LEU A 165 7.90 -10.59 -1.51
CA LEU A 165 7.22 -10.23 -0.27
C LEU A 165 6.39 -8.96 -0.52
N VAL A 166 5.08 -9.06 -0.29
CA VAL A 166 4.15 -7.93 -0.34
C VAL A 166 4.04 -7.30 1.04
N PHE A 167 4.18 -5.98 1.12
CA PHE A 167 3.87 -5.20 2.31
C PHE A 167 2.51 -4.55 2.09
N GLU A 168 1.58 -4.77 3.01
CA GLU A 168 0.18 -4.36 2.90
C GLU A 168 -0.41 -4.03 4.26
N ASP A 169 -1.44 -3.19 4.32
CA ASP A 169 -2.13 -2.87 5.57
C ASP A 169 -3.59 -3.35 5.55
N VAL A 170 -4.26 -3.36 4.40
CA VAL A 170 -5.70 -3.66 4.31
C VAL A 170 -6.04 -5.04 3.76
N ALA A 171 -7.19 -5.59 4.18
CA ALA A 171 -7.65 -6.93 3.82
C ALA A 171 -7.72 -7.17 2.30
N ALA A 172 -8.22 -6.21 1.52
CA ALA A 172 -8.30 -6.36 0.06
C ALA A 172 -6.91 -6.53 -0.57
N GLY A 173 -5.92 -5.81 -0.04
CA GLY A 173 -4.55 -5.87 -0.49
C GLY A 173 -3.83 -7.15 -0.08
N ILE A 174 -4.03 -7.58 1.16
CA ILE A 174 -3.56 -8.88 1.67
C ILE A 174 -4.08 -10.01 0.77
N THR A 175 -5.38 -10.03 0.48
CA THR A 175 -5.98 -11.03 -0.42
C THR A 175 -5.40 -10.98 -1.83
N ALA A 176 -5.12 -9.79 -2.37
CA ALA A 176 -4.48 -9.66 -3.68
C ALA A 176 -3.04 -10.23 -3.67
N GLY A 177 -2.27 -10.00 -2.61
CA GLY A 177 -0.92 -10.54 -2.45
C GLY A 177 -0.92 -12.07 -2.35
N GLU A 178 -1.83 -12.63 -1.55
CA GLU A 178 -2.04 -14.08 -1.42
C GLU A 178 -2.45 -14.72 -2.75
N ALA A 179 -3.43 -14.12 -3.44
CA ALA A 179 -3.91 -14.60 -4.73
C ALA A 179 -2.83 -14.52 -5.83
N ALA A 180 -1.86 -13.61 -5.70
CA ALA A 180 -0.69 -13.53 -6.56
C ALA A 180 0.36 -14.60 -6.25
N GLY A 181 0.21 -15.35 -5.15
CA GLY A 181 1.16 -16.37 -4.71
C GLY A 181 2.38 -15.83 -3.96
N ALA A 182 2.36 -14.55 -3.57
CA ALA A 182 3.41 -13.92 -2.78
C ALA A 182 3.22 -14.18 -1.28
N ASP A 183 4.31 -14.09 -0.52
CA ASP A 183 4.19 -13.95 0.93
C ASP A 183 3.74 -12.53 1.26
N VAL A 184 3.02 -12.35 2.37
CA VAL A 184 2.49 -11.05 2.80
C VAL A 184 3.01 -10.69 4.19
N MET A 185 3.42 -9.45 4.35
CA MET A 185 3.69 -8.79 5.63
C MET A 185 2.67 -7.70 5.86
N VAL A 186 1.98 -7.77 7.00
CA VAL A 186 0.93 -6.82 7.35
C VAL A 186 1.51 -5.64 8.13
N VAL A 187 1.51 -4.46 7.54
CA VAL A 187 1.88 -3.22 8.20
C VAL A 187 0.69 -2.76 9.05
N THR A 188 0.93 -2.52 10.34
CA THR A 188 -0.12 -2.16 11.32
C THR A 188 0.02 -0.75 11.87
N ALA A 189 0.95 0.04 11.31
CA ALA A 189 1.29 1.39 11.77
C ALA A 189 0.10 2.35 11.84
N THR A 190 -0.92 2.13 11.01
CA THR A 190 -2.11 2.98 10.89
C THR A 190 -3.37 2.36 11.52
N HIS A 191 -3.30 1.14 12.03
CA HIS A 191 -4.46 0.44 12.58
C HIS A 191 -4.78 0.89 14.01
N HIS A 192 -6.02 1.37 14.21
CA HIS A 192 -6.55 1.66 15.55
C HIS A 192 -7.09 0.42 16.27
N GLN A 193 -7.51 -0.59 15.53
CA GLN A 193 -7.98 -1.87 16.05
C GLN A 193 -7.02 -2.97 15.64
N LYS A 194 -6.86 -3.97 16.50
CA LYS A 194 -6.01 -5.11 16.19
C LYS A 194 -6.59 -5.85 14.98
N MET A 195 -5.80 -5.95 13.92
CA MET A 195 -6.13 -6.83 12.79
C MET A 195 -5.87 -8.28 13.20
N GLU A 196 -6.89 -9.13 13.03
CA GLU A 196 -6.71 -10.58 13.12
C GLU A 196 -6.11 -11.08 11.82
N THR A 197 -4.88 -11.56 11.86
CA THR A 197 -4.16 -12.09 10.71
C THR A 197 -3.20 -13.20 11.13
N THR A 198 -3.00 -14.17 10.24
CA THR A 198 -1.99 -15.22 10.39
C THR A 198 -0.62 -14.79 9.86
N HIS A 199 -0.57 -13.66 9.15
CA HIS A 199 0.65 -13.12 8.56
C HIS A 199 1.56 -12.46 9.60
N PRO A 200 2.89 -12.40 9.35
CA PRO A 200 3.76 -11.52 10.11
C PRO A 200 3.26 -10.09 10.08
N THR A 201 3.40 -9.38 11.20
CA THR A 201 3.00 -7.98 11.32
C THR A 201 4.21 -7.08 11.56
N LEU A 202 4.13 -5.83 11.10
CA LEU A 202 5.15 -4.80 11.28
C LEU A 202 4.48 -3.50 11.72
N SER A 203 4.80 -3.00 12.92
CA SER A 203 4.22 -1.74 13.40
C SER A 203 5.04 -0.50 13.03
N SER A 204 6.34 -0.69 12.75
CA SER A 204 7.26 0.34 12.26
C SER A 204 8.42 -0.26 11.47
N TYR A 205 8.90 0.42 10.42
CA TYR A 205 10.12 0.04 9.71
C TYR A 205 11.40 0.30 10.53
N ASP A 206 11.30 0.91 11.71
CA ASP A 206 12.39 1.00 12.68
C ASP A 206 12.69 -0.33 13.37
N GLU A 207 11.78 -1.31 13.28
CA GLU A 207 11.97 -2.64 13.86
C GLU A 207 12.81 -3.56 12.97
N ILE A 208 12.93 -3.23 11.67
CA ILE A 208 13.53 -4.11 10.67
C ILE A 208 14.57 -3.40 9.80
N SER A 209 15.48 -4.19 9.26
CA SER A 209 16.42 -3.80 8.20
C SER A 209 16.49 -4.89 7.14
N VAL A 210 17.09 -4.57 6.01
CA VAL A 210 17.34 -5.54 4.94
C VAL A 210 18.81 -5.97 4.96
N ARG A 211 19.05 -7.28 4.86
CA ARG A 211 20.36 -7.84 4.52
C ARG A 211 20.30 -8.41 3.12
N ILE A 212 21.27 -8.05 2.28
CA ILE A 212 21.35 -8.51 0.89
C ILE A 212 22.48 -9.52 0.79
N SER A 213 22.20 -10.71 0.26
CA SER A 213 23.22 -11.74 0.00
C SER A 213 23.98 -11.50 -1.30
N ALA A 214 25.05 -12.28 -1.52
CA ALA A 214 25.88 -12.19 -2.71
C ALA A 214 25.11 -12.49 -4.02
N ASP A 215 24.05 -13.30 -3.97
CA ASP A 215 23.14 -13.60 -5.07
C ASP A 215 21.96 -12.60 -5.17
N HIS A 216 22.08 -11.45 -4.49
CA HIS A 216 21.10 -10.35 -4.49
C HIS A 216 19.72 -10.70 -3.94
N LYS A 217 19.60 -11.78 -3.16
CA LYS A 217 18.38 -12.04 -2.39
C LYS A 217 18.33 -11.15 -1.16
N MET A 218 17.12 -10.71 -0.82
CA MET A 218 16.85 -9.82 0.30
C MET A 218 16.28 -10.61 1.48
N PHE A 219 16.83 -10.36 2.67
CA PHE A 219 16.39 -10.94 3.94
C PHE A 219 15.94 -9.81 4.86
N ILE A 220 14.77 -9.96 5.45
CA ILE A 220 14.35 -9.08 6.55
C ILE A 220 15.05 -9.55 7.82
N VAL A 221 15.70 -8.63 8.51
CA VAL A 221 16.35 -8.92 9.81
C VAL A 221 15.92 -7.86 10.84
N PRO A 222 15.73 -8.24 12.11
CA PRO A 222 15.42 -7.27 13.16
C PRO A 222 16.54 -6.23 13.29
N LYS A 223 16.17 -4.96 13.47
CA LYS A 223 17.12 -3.95 13.94
C LYS A 223 17.39 -4.20 15.42
N ALA A 224 18.66 -4.22 15.80
CA ALA A 224 19.02 -4.23 17.21
C ALA A 224 18.53 -2.92 17.85
N ALA A 225 17.90 -3.03 19.01
CA ALA A 225 17.49 -1.89 19.83
C ALA A 225 18.71 -1.12 20.38
#